data_AF-A0A0C9XUL9-F1
#
_entry.id   AF-A0A0C9XUL9-F1
#
_cell.length_a   1.000
_cell.length_b   1.000
_cell.length_c   1.000
_cell.angle_alpha   90.00
_cell.angle_beta   90.00
_cell.angle_gamma   90.00
#
_symmetry.space_group_name_H-M   'P 1'
#
loop_
_entity.id
_entity.type
_entity.pdbx_description
1 polymer ?
#
loop_
_entity_poly.entity_id
_entity_poly.type
_entity_poly.pdbx_seq_one_letter_code
_entity_poly.pdbx_strand_id
1 'polypeptide(L)'
;MEGCGDPLKCPARVLATFYLIVEILKAMESILSIVMTRPVGDKLVKAGKWDEAKALYWSNAKRLVGDQFQIPGISGSSGDGGLRSAQYTNMGHFERADLMGCCNGMAKCCIHEKDIESALAWLDEVNVLYLNGYYSAEQGPLYDWFDHNIDLPEITFQRVTALTTGAALLHDLGNTATAAQRRWNSRDTIKGMPQSHFTPEVNAMNDMNKVTDAISLRHPVPRLCAKLEVTASSLQIRGSWKKLQLPNYPIPSSKTGLFVGWNMVVHEEQKRAYLFTGRPRLDYFDLVTETWESIITTYKVRRPISQPGHGGTKIGCNLFMELDLSTNEWRRLSGYVMPPAKGDYSRPGPRVSPSSWAEKGRFWLLMGQCDREGARLTGELHGAHIGFPYSDMWSWDIDGEKWRRERVVGNPPSSRAEMACTYNPNLKNVITFGGYCANIPTIYPAQKGRFDYSYYADTFIHETPDSSSISLAKPSSSFSTTAGTSDRPIPSSEIPQPKWRQVLTQGFPTYRCQAQLHTDTATGRTYLFGGFTNTDYVPSRGSRLNTRSFGDVWQLRLDVPGGDFEGVDLDEEARTAKAGPWQRCFTCGDAGMWKKCSGTHKCKKNVK
;
A
#
# COMPACT_ATOMS: atom_id res chain seq x y z
N MET A 1 -19.63 -42.82 -63.86
CA MET A 1 -20.11 -42.26 -62.58
C MET A 1 -18.91 -42.27 -61.65
N GLU A 2 -18.29 -41.20 -61.18
CA GLU A 2 -18.57 -39.76 -61.15
C GLU A 2 -17.23 -39.00 -61.25
N GLY A 3 -17.28 -37.78 -61.78
CA GLY A 3 -16.14 -37.01 -62.27
C GLY A 3 -15.33 -36.29 -61.19
N CYS A 4 -14.04 -36.20 -61.47
CA CYS A 4 -13.00 -35.47 -60.74
C CYS A 4 -13.23 -33.95 -60.86
N GLY A 5 -13.45 -33.27 -59.73
CA GLY A 5 -13.65 -31.82 -59.65
C GLY A 5 -12.32 -31.06 -59.57
N ASP A 6 -12.16 -30.11 -60.48
CA ASP A 6 -10.98 -29.28 -60.73
C ASP A 6 -10.64 -28.33 -59.54
N PRO A 7 -9.49 -28.50 -58.85
CA PRO A 7 -9.19 -27.79 -57.60
C PRO A 7 -8.69 -26.33 -57.78
N LEU A 8 -8.73 -25.76 -58.98
CA LEU A 8 -8.09 -24.48 -59.31
C LEU A 8 -9.02 -23.26 -59.44
N LYS A 9 -10.32 -23.34 -59.11
CA LYS A 9 -11.30 -22.25 -59.32
C LYS A 9 -11.83 -21.57 -58.06
N CYS A 10 -10.96 -21.16 -57.12
CA CYS A 10 -11.41 -20.25 -56.05
C CYS A 10 -10.39 -19.11 -55.77
N PRO A 11 -10.36 -18.04 -56.60
CA PRO A 11 -9.48 -16.89 -56.40
C PRO A 11 -9.65 -16.17 -55.04
N ALA A 12 -10.79 -16.37 -54.36
CA ALA A 12 -11.05 -15.81 -53.04
C ALA A 12 -10.09 -16.34 -51.94
N ARG A 13 -9.63 -17.60 -52.02
CA ARG A 13 -8.73 -18.18 -51.02
C ARG A 13 -7.29 -17.65 -51.11
N VAL A 14 -6.82 -17.35 -52.32
CA VAL A 14 -5.49 -16.77 -52.54
C VAL A 14 -5.44 -15.33 -52.03
N LEU A 15 -6.48 -14.54 -52.30
CA LEU A 15 -6.61 -13.17 -51.79
C LEU A 15 -6.67 -13.10 -50.27
N ALA A 16 -7.43 -13.98 -49.61
CA ALA A 16 -7.50 -14.04 -48.15
C ALA A 16 -6.16 -14.42 -47.52
N THR A 17 -5.41 -15.33 -48.14
CA THR A 17 -4.08 -15.76 -47.66
C THR A 17 -3.05 -14.64 -47.85
N PHE A 18 -3.07 -13.94 -48.99
CA PHE A 18 -2.18 -12.82 -49.25
C PHE A 18 -2.46 -11.65 -48.29
N TYR A 19 -3.74 -11.35 -48.02
CA TYR A 19 -4.13 -10.34 -47.04
C TYR A 19 -3.61 -10.68 -45.63
N LEU A 20 -3.76 -11.95 -45.21
CA LEU A 20 -3.24 -12.41 -43.92
C LEU A 20 -1.71 -12.29 -43.84
N ILE A 21 -0.97 -12.63 -44.90
CA ILE A 21 0.49 -12.50 -44.94
C ILE A 21 0.92 -11.03 -44.86
N VAL A 22 0.25 -10.14 -45.60
CA VAL A 22 0.55 -8.69 -45.55
C VAL A 22 0.28 -8.12 -44.16
N GLU A 23 -0.82 -8.51 -43.51
CA GLU A 23 -1.10 -8.09 -42.14
C GLU A 23 -0.10 -8.66 -41.12
N ILE A 24 0.37 -9.91 -41.30
CA ILE A 24 1.45 -10.48 -40.48
C ILE A 24 2.76 -9.72 -40.68
N LEU A 25 3.14 -9.39 -41.93
CA LEU A 25 4.37 -8.65 -42.22
C LEU A 25 4.33 -7.23 -41.66
N LYS A 26 3.20 -6.51 -41.80
CA LYS A 26 3.02 -5.19 -41.17
C LYS A 26 3.07 -5.27 -39.64
N ALA A 27 2.49 -6.32 -39.05
CA ALA A 27 2.57 -6.55 -37.61
C ALA A 27 4.03 -6.83 -37.19
N MET A 28 4.77 -7.65 -37.95
CA MET A 28 6.17 -7.94 -37.69
C MET A 28 7.07 -6.70 -37.86
N GLU A 29 6.86 -5.88 -38.89
CA GLU A 29 7.60 -4.63 -39.09
C GLU A 29 7.28 -3.62 -37.98
N SER A 30 6.00 -3.50 -37.59
CA SER A 30 5.61 -2.68 -36.44
C SER A 30 6.34 -3.16 -35.19
N ILE A 31 6.26 -4.45 -34.85
CA ILE A 31 6.94 -5.07 -33.69
C ILE A 31 8.45 -4.84 -33.76
N LEU A 32 9.10 -5.11 -34.89
CA LEU A 32 10.54 -4.91 -35.07
C LEU A 32 10.93 -3.42 -34.90
N SER A 33 10.12 -2.50 -35.40
CA SER A 33 10.37 -1.06 -35.23
C SER A 33 10.27 -0.64 -33.76
N ILE A 34 9.32 -1.20 -32.98
CA ILE A 34 9.15 -0.85 -31.57
C ILE A 34 10.29 -1.43 -30.72
N VAL A 35 10.58 -2.73 -30.89
CA VAL A 35 11.59 -3.47 -30.12
C VAL A 35 12.98 -2.85 -30.24
N MET A 36 13.27 -2.17 -31.36
CA MET A 36 14.56 -1.52 -31.61
C MET A 36 14.72 -0.12 -30.98
N THR A 37 13.66 0.51 -30.49
CA THR A 37 13.73 1.90 -29.98
C THR A 37 14.29 2.04 -28.57
N ARG A 38 13.97 1.10 -27.67
CA ARG A 38 14.50 1.10 -26.29
C ARG A 38 16.03 1.03 -26.23
N PRO A 39 16.71 0.14 -26.96
CA PRO A 39 18.18 0.13 -27.00
C PRO A 39 18.80 1.47 -27.40
N VAL A 40 18.11 2.27 -28.22
CA VAL A 40 18.57 3.61 -28.60
C VAL A 40 18.47 4.57 -27.41
N GLY A 41 17.34 4.60 -26.71
CA GLY A 41 17.18 5.39 -25.48
C GLY A 41 18.23 5.04 -24.41
N ASP A 42 18.45 3.75 -24.17
CA ASP A 42 19.46 3.30 -23.19
C ASP A 42 20.89 3.67 -23.62
N LYS A 43 21.19 3.65 -24.93
CA LYS A 43 22.47 4.14 -25.46
C LYS A 43 22.65 5.64 -25.25
N LEU A 44 21.59 6.43 -25.44
CA LEU A 44 21.61 7.88 -25.18
C LEU A 44 21.86 8.19 -23.70
N VAL A 45 21.18 7.48 -22.80
CA VAL A 45 21.44 7.55 -21.35
C VAL A 45 22.90 7.22 -21.02
N LYS A 46 23.44 6.13 -21.57
CA LYS A 46 24.85 5.74 -21.37
C LYS A 46 25.83 6.77 -21.93
N ALA A 47 25.44 7.50 -22.97
CA ALA A 47 26.22 8.60 -23.55
C ALA A 47 26.02 9.95 -22.82
N GLY A 48 25.22 10.00 -21.75
CA GLY A 48 24.93 11.22 -21.00
C GLY A 48 23.96 12.18 -21.69
N LYS A 49 23.28 11.76 -22.76
CA LYS A 49 22.32 12.55 -23.54
C LYS A 49 20.90 12.40 -22.96
N TRP A 50 20.70 12.90 -21.74
CA TRP A 50 19.49 12.67 -20.96
C TRP A 50 18.22 13.27 -21.58
N ASP A 51 18.28 14.49 -22.12
CA ASP A 51 17.12 15.14 -22.73
C ASP A 51 16.66 14.42 -24.02
N GLU A 52 17.62 14.03 -24.87
CA GLU A 52 17.33 13.23 -26.08
C GLU A 52 16.71 11.88 -25.72
N ALA A 53 17.24 11.20 -24.69
CA ALA A 53 16.70 9.95 -24.21
C ALA A 53 15.26 10.11 -23.68
N LYS A 54 15.03 11.14 -22.85
CA LYS A 54 13.72 11.44 -22.27
C LYS A 54 12.68 11.74 -23.35
N ALA A 55 13.02 12.56 -24.34
CA ALA A 55 12.16 12.86 -25.49
C ALA A 55 11.83 11.59 -26.30
N LEU A 56 12.81 10.73 -26.53
CA LEU A 56 12.62 9.46 -27.25
C LEU A 56 11.71 8.50 -26.48
N TYR A 57 11.93 8.30 -25.18
CA TYR A 57 11.06 7.46 -24.36
C TYR A 57 9.63 8.00 -24.32
N TRP A 58 9.46 9.31 -24.18
CA TRP A 58 8.15 9.96 -24.20
C TRP A 58 7.43 9.74 -25.53
N SER A 59 8.08 10.05 -26.66
CA SER A 59 7.52 9.88 -27.99
C SER A 59 7.11 8.42 -28.26
N ASN A 60 7.93 7.45 -27.86
CA ASN A 60 7.61 6.03 -27.99
C ASN A 60 6.43 5.61 -27.11
N ALA A 61 6.37 6.09 -25.87
CA ALA A 61 5.23 5.84 -25.00
C ALA A 61 3.94 6.38 -25.64
N LYS A 62 3.94 7.62 -26.14
CA LYS A 62 2.78 8.24 -26.80
C LYS A 62 2.36 7.51 -28.07
N ARG A 63 3.31 6.98 -28.85
CA ARG A 63 2.99 6.12 -30.00
C ARG A 63 2.24 4.84 -29.60
N LEU A 64 2.52 4.27 -28.43
CA LEU A 64 1.87 3.05 -27.93
C LEU A 64 0.49 3.31 -27.32
N VAL A 65 0.30 4.42 -26.61
CA VAL A 65 -0.96 4.71 -25.88
C VAL A 65 -1.87 5.73 -26.57
N GLY A 66 -1.36 6.44 -27.57
CA GLY A 66 -2.03 7.56 -28.24
C GLY A 66 -1.79 8.92 -27.58
N ASP A 67 -1.91 9.98 -28.37
CA ASP A 67 -1.59 11.36 -27.95
C ASP A 67 -2.55 11.92 -26.89
N GLN A 68 -3.76 11.40 -26.81
CA GLN A 68 -4.74 11.83 -25.81
C GLN A 68 -4.61 11.09 -24.48
N PHE A 69 -3.85 10.00 -24.43
CA PHE A 69 -3.72 9.20 -23.22
C PHE A 69 -2.70 9.82 -22.27
N GLN A 70 -3.13 10.14 -21.05
CA GLN A 70 -2.26 10.66 -20.01
C GLN A 70 -1.46 9.52 -19.37
N ILE A 71 -0.13 9.61 -19.45
CA ILE A 71 0.81 8.68 -18.83
C ILE A 71 1.94 9.50 -18.17
N PRO A 72 2.35 9.19 -16.93
CA PRO A 72 1.72 8.25 -16.01
C PRO A 72 0.27 8.65 -15.70
N GLY A 73 -0.62 7.66 -15.57
CA GLY A 73 -2.06 7.86 -15.46
C GLY A 73 -2.50 8.29 -14.07
N ILE A 74 -1.77 9.19 -13.43
CA ILE A 74 -1.84 9.41 -11.99
C ILE A 74 -3.19 10.03 -11.55
N SER A 75 -3.79 10.88 -12.40
CA SER A 75 -5.17 11.39 -12.24
C SER A 75 -6.25 10.50 -12.90
N GLY A 76 -5.85 9.34 -13.42
CA GLY A 76 -6.68 8.40 -14.15
C GLY A 76 -6.92 8.80 -15.60
N SER A 77 -6.26 8.09 -16.52
CA SER A 77 -6.20 8.39 -17.95
C SER A 77 -7.51 8.15 -18.72
N SER A 78 -8.48 7.45 -18.13
CA SER A 78 -9.65 6.86 -18.81
C SER A 78 -11.01 7.47 -18.45
N GLY A 79 -11.04 8.66 -17.83
CA GLY A 79 -12.29 9.34 -17.43
C GLY A 79 -13.02 8.73 -16.22
N ASP A 80 -12.68 7.51 -15.83
CA ASP A 80 -13.17 6.86 -14.59
C ASP A 80 -12.23 7.04 -13.39
N GLY A 81 -10.97 7.43 -13.62
CA GLY A 81 -10.02 7.83 -12.57
C GLY A 81 -9.21 6.70 -11.92
N GLY A 82 -9.46 5.44 -12.29
CA GLY A 82 -9.02 4.26 -11.52
C GLY A 82 -7.70 3.61 -11.94
N LEU A 83 -7.35 2.52 -11.25
CA LEU A 83 -6.19 1.68 -11.57
C LEU A 83 -6.40 0.84 -12.85
N ARG A 84 -7.64 0.40 -13.12
CA ARG A 84 -7.98 -0.36 -14.32
C ARG A 84 -8.15 0.59 -15.50
N SER A 85 -7.52 0.29 -16.62
CA SER A 85 -7.61 1.06 -17.86
C SER A 85 -7.97 0.13 -19.01
N ALA A 86 -8.99 0.49 -19.79
CA ALA A 86 -9.36 -0.26 -20.99
C ALA A 86 -8.21 -0.29 -22.01
N GLN A 87 -7.48 0.83 -22.16
CA GLN A 87 -6.31 0.92 -23.05
C GLN A 87 -5.25 -0.12 -22.68
N TYR A 88 -4.92 -0.25 -21.39
CA TYR A 88 -3.90 -1.21 -20.94
C TYR A 88 -4.38 -2.64 -20.88
N THR A 89 -5.68 -2.85 -20.62
CA THR A 89 -6.28 -4.19 -20.61
C THR A 89 -6.28 -4.76 -22.03
N ASN A 90 -6.53 -3.94 -23.05
CA ASN A 90 -6.55 -4.38 -24.45
C ASN A 90 -5.16 -4.44 -25.11
N MET A 91 -4.10 -4.03 -24.40
CA MET A 91 -2.74 -3.97 -24.92
C MET A 91 -2.09 -5.36 -25.03
N GLY A 92 -1.39 -5.62 -26.14
CA GLY A 92 -0.64 -6.87 -26.33
C GLY A 92 0.53 -7.01 -25.35
N HIS A 93 1.00 -8.24 -25.10
CA HIS A 93 2.11 -8.48 -24.16
C HIS A 93 3.42 -7.80 -24.57
N PHE A 94 3.76 -7.77 -25.87
CA PHE A 94 4.97 -7.10 -26.36
C PHE A 94 4.88 -5.58 -26.24
N GLU A 95 3.79 -4.98 -26.71
CA GLU A 95 3.52 -3.54 -26.56
C GLU A 95 3.57 -3.10 -25.11
N ARG A 96 3.01 -3.93 -24.20
CA ARG A 96 3.08 -3.71 -22.77
C ARG A 96 4.51 -3.73 -22.26
N ALA A 97 5.32 -4.70 -22.67
CA ALA A 97 6.73 -4.80 -22.29
C ALA A 97 7.53 -3.57 -22.77
N ASP A 98 7.28 -3.11 -24.00
CA ASP A 98 7.92 -1.92 -24.58
C ASP A 98 7.51 -0.64 -23.84
N LEU A 99 6.23 -0.50 -23.50
CA LEU A 99 5.75 0.63 -22.71
C LEU A 99 6.34 0.63 -21.30
N MET A 100 6.42 -0.54 -20.65
CA MET A 100 7.10 -0.69 -19.36
C MET A 100 8.58 -0.28 -19.46
N GLY A 101 9.24 -0.61 -20.58
CA GLY A 101 10.60 -0.16 -20.89
C GLY A 101 10.71 1.36 -21.01
N CYS A 102 9.75 2.01 -21.70
CA CYS A 102 9.69 3.47 -21.78
C CYS A 102 9.49 4.09 -20.39
N CYS A 103 8.59 3.56 -19.56
CA CYS A 103 8.37 4.03 -18.19
C CYS A 103 9.64 3.92 -17.34
N ASN A 104 10.38 2.80 -17.41
CA ASN A 104 11.65 2.65 -16.72
C ASN A 104 12.72 3.63 -17.23
N GLY A 105 12.77 3.88 -18.53
CA GLY A 105 13.65 4.90 -19.14
C GLY A 105 13.33 6.31 -18.68
N MET A 106 12.04 6.67 -18.65
CA MET A 106 11.54 7.94 -18.11
C MET A 106 11.90 8.12 -16.64
N ALA A 107 11.71 7.07 -15.82
CA ALA A 107 12.09 7.10 -14.42
C ALA A 107 13.59 7.37 -14.22
N LYS A 108 14.47 6.72 -15.00
CA LYS A 108 15.93 6.99 -14.95
C LYS A 108 16.25 8.46 -15.25
N CYS A 109 15.59 9.06 -16.24
CA CYS A 109 15.78 10.47 -16.57
C CYS A 109 15.29 11.38 -15.43
N CYS A 110 14.14 11.09 -14.83
CA CYS A 110 13.63 11.87 -13.69
C CYS A 110 14.55 11.76 -12.46
N ILE A 111 15.14 10.58 -12.20
CA ILE A 111 16.14 10.39 -11.14
C ILE A 111 17.37 11.28 -11.38
N HIS A 112 17.85 11.35 -12.62
CA HIS A 112 18.97 12.24 -12.99
C HIS A 112 18.65 13.72 -12.72
N GLU A 113 17.43 14.14 -13.05
CA GLU A 113 16.90 15.49 -12.77
C GLU A 113 16.57 15.74 -11.28
N LYS A 114 16.69 14.72 -10.42
CA LYS A 114 16.28 14.72 -9.01
C LYS A 114 14.78 14.93 -8.79
N ASP A 115 13.95 14.67 -9.80
CA ASP A 115 12.49 14.62 -9.67
C ASP A 115 12.06 13.22 -9.22
N ILE A 116 12.20 12.98 -7.92
CA ILE A 116 11.92 11.67 -7.30
C ILE A 116 10.43 11.32 -7.35
N GLU A 117 9.54 12.31 -7.28
CA GLU A 117 8.09 12.10 -7.34
C GLU A 117 7.67 11.59 -8.72
N SER A 118 8.13 12.23 -9.80
CA SER A 118 7.87 11.74 -11.15
C SER A 118 8.55 10.39 -11.41
N ALA A 119 9.77 10.18 -10.90
CA ALA A 119 10.43 8.88 -11.01
C ALA A 119 9.60 7.75 -10.39
N LEU A 120 9.08 7.94 -9.18
CA LEU A 120 8.22 6.95 -8.52
C LEU A 120 6.92 6.72 -9.29
N ALA A 121 6.29 7.77 -9.81
CA ALA A 121 5.08 7.64 -10.60
C ALA A 121 5.29 6.80 -11.87
N TRP A 122 6.40 7.01 -12.59
CA TRP A 122 6.75 6.20 -13.76
C TRP A 122 7.04 4.74 -13.39
N LEU A 123 7.71 4.48 -12.27
CA LEU A 123 7.97 3.12 -11.79
C LEU A 123 6.67 2.42 -11.35
N ASP A 124 5.73 3.15 -10.76
CA ASP A 124 4.42 2.62 -10.38
C ASP A 124 3.54 2.35 -11.61
N GLU A 125 3.68 3.14 -12.68
CA GLU A 125 3.00 2.88 -13.96
C GLU A 125 3.38 1.51 -14.54
N VAL A 126 4.63 1.07 -14.37
CA VAL A 126 5.07 -0.29 -14.75
C VAL A 126 4.27 -1.35 -14.00
N ASN A 127 4.01 -1.16 -12.71
CA ASN A 127 3.19 -2.09 -11.94
C ASN A 127 1.71 -2.02 -12.35
N VAL A 128 1.18 -0.84 -12.70
CA VAL A 128 -0.18 -0.70 -13.24
C VAL A 128 -0.33 -1.44 -14.57
N LEU A 129 0.66 -1.33 -15.47
CA LEU A 129 0.67 -2.06 -16.74
C LEU A 129 0.66 -3.57 -16.52
N TYR A 130 1.49 -4.06 -15.59
CA TYR A 130 1.51 -5.47 -15.21
C TYR A 130 0.15 -5.94 -14.68
N LEU A 131 -0.46 -5.20 -13.74
CA LEU A 131 -1.78 -5.53 -13.18
C LEU A 131 -2.90 -5.47 -14.21
N ASN A 132 -2.81 -4.60 -15.22
CA ASN A 132 -3.80 -4.58 -16.30
C ASN A 132 -3.68 -5.78 -17.26
N GLY A 133 -2.48 -6.37 -17.40
CA GLY A 133 -2.33 -7.67 -18.06
C GLY A 133 -3.07 -8.79 -17.33
N TYR A 134 -3.13 -8.71 -15.99
CA TYR A 134 -3.91 -9.63 -15.16
C TYR A 134 -5.43 -9.45 -15.34
N TYR A 135 -5.91 -8.23 -15.63
CA TYR A 135 -7.34 -8.01 -15.94
C TYR A 135 -7.77 -8.54 -17.32
N SER A 136 -6.81 -8.77 -18.22
CA SER A 136 -7.04 -9.42 -19.52
C SER A 136 -6.95 -10.95 -19.48
N ALA A 137 -6.85 -11.57 -18.30
CA ALA A 137 -6.71 -13.01 -18.17
C ALA A 137 -7.90 -13.78 -18.81
N GLU A 138 -7.59 -14.71 -19.71
CA GLU A 138 -8.59 -15.53 -20.43
C GLU A 138 -9.46 -16.36 -19.49
N GLN A 139 -8.94 -16.74 -18.32
CA GLN A 139 -9.65 -17.55 -17.33
C GLN A 139 -10.78 -16.77 -16.61
N GLY A 140 -10.91 -15.48 -16.90
CA GLY A 140 -11.85 -14.55 -16.26
C GLY A 140 -11.27 -13.94 -14.99
N PRO A 141 -12.12 -13.30 -14.15
CA PRO A 141 -11.66 -12.62 -12.96
C PRO A 141 -10.99 -13.57 -11.95
N LEU A 142 -9.73 -13.30 -11.65
CA LEU A 142 -8.92 -14.00 -10.66
C LEU A 142 -8.93 -13.22 -9.33
N TYR A 143 -8.55 -13.87 -8.23
CA TYR A 143 -8.17 -13.16 -7.00
C TYR A 143 -6.72 -12.71 -7.04
N ASP A 144 -6.42 -11.54 -6.46
CA ASP A 144 -5.08 -10.91 -6.49
C ASP A 144 -3.93 -11.81 -6.00
N TRP A 145 -4.22 -12.89 -5.27
CA TRP A 145 -3.26 -13.88 -4.79
C TRP A 145 -2.99 -15.04 -5.74
N PHE A 146 -3.63 -15.07 -6.92
CA PHE A 146 -3.27 -16.00 -7.98
C PHE A 146 -2.18 -15.39 -8.84
N ASP A 147 -1.11 -16.15 -9.02
CA ASP A 147 -0.01 -15.76 -9.90
C ASP A 147 -0.50 -15.77 -11.35
N HIS A 148 -0.62 -14.58 -11.95
CA HIS A 148 -0.79 -14.44 -13.39
C HIS A 148 0.56 -14.06 -13.99
N ASN A 149 1.33 -15.08 -14.27
CA ASN A 149 2.64 -14.95 -14.86
C ASN A 149 2.51 -14.90 -16.37
N ILE A 150 2.88 -13.76 -16.97
CA ILE A 150 3.01 -13.65 -18.42
C ILE A 150 4.38 -14.24 -18.77
N ASP A 151 4.39 -15.33 -19.55
CA ASP A 151 5.61 -16.00 -20.01
C ASP A 151 6.30 -15.20 -21.13
N LEU A 152 6.79 -14.01 -20.74
CA LEU A 152 7.59 -13.12 -21.57
C LEU A 152 8.73 -12.55 -20.70
N PRO A 153 9.97 -13.04 -20.85
CA PRO A 153 11.12 -12.63 -20.03
C PRO A 153 11.32 -11.11 -19.94
N GLU A 154 10.98 -10.39 -21.00
CA GLU A 154 11.05 -8.94 -21.06
C GLU A 154 10.11 -8.25 -20.05
N ILE A 155 8.87 -8.71 -19.88
CA ILE A 155 7.97 -8.17 -18.86
C ILE A 155 8.54 -8.37 -17.46
N THR A 156 9.11 -9.55 -17.20
CA THR A 156 9.78 -9.84 -15.93
C THR A 156 10.96 -8.91 -15.70
N PHE A 157 11.83 -8.74 -16.69
CA PHE A 157 12.97 -7.82 -16.61
C PHE A 157 12.51 -6.39 -16.32
N GLN A 158 11.49 -5.89 -17.02
CA GLN A 158 10.97 -4.54 -16.79
C GLN A 158 10.33 -4.38 -15.41
N ARG A 159 9.55 -5.37 -14.95
CA ARG A 159 8.92 -5.32 -13.63
C ARG A 159 9.95 -5.38 -12.50
N VAL A 160 10.93 -6.27 -12.59
CA VAL A 160 12.04 -6.38 -11.62
C VAL A 160 12.85 -5.09 -11.60
N THR A 161 13.13 -4.49 -12.76
CA THR A 161 13.79 -3.18 -12.85
C THR A 161 13.01 -2.10 -12.10
N ALA A 162 11.70 -2.00 -12.32
CA ALA A 162 10.87 -1.00 -11.68
C ALA A 162 10.79 -1.18 -10.15
N LEU A 163 10.55 -2.42 -9.70
CA LEU A 163 10.45 -2.74 -8.28
C LEU A 163 11.77 -2.48 -7.53
N THR A 164 12.90 -2.91 -8.11
CA THR A 164 14.20 -2.73 -7.47
C THR A 164 14.68 -1.28 -7.48
N THR A 165 14.44 -0.53 -8.56
CA THR A 165 14.74 0.90 -8.64
C THR A 165 13.88 1.68 -7.65
N GLY A 166 12.56 1.44 -7.65
CA GLY A 166 11.65 2.09 -6.70
C GLY A 166 11.96 1.75 -5.25
N ALA A 167 12.40 0.53 -4.96
CA ALA A 167 12.87 0.17 -3.63
C ALA A 167 14.10 0.97 -3.19
N ALA A 168 15.04 1.26 -4.09
CA ALA A 168 16.20 2.09 -3.77
C ALA A 168 15.77 3.52 -3.44
N LEU A 169 14.93 4.14 -4.29
CA LEU A 169 14.42 5.49 -4.05
C LEU A 169 13.65 5.61 -2.72
N LEU A 170 12.76 4.64 -2.43
CA LEU A 170 12.01 4.63 -1.18
C LEU A 170 12.90 4.40 0.05
N HIS A 171 13.95 3.60 -0.08
CA HIS A 171 14.93 3.42 0.98
C HIS A 171 15.67 4.74 1.27
N ASP A 172 16.07 5.48 0.23
CA ASP A 172 16.76 6.76 0.34
C ASP A 172 15.84 7.84 0.94
N LEU A 173 14.52 7.77 0.67
CA LEU A 173 13.50 8.56 1.35
C LEU A 173 13.20 8.10 2.79
N GLY A 174 13.85 7.06 3.30
CA GLY A 174 13.59 6.52 4.65
C GLY A 174 12.32 5.67 4.77
N ASN A 175 11.59 5.40 3.68
CA ASN A 175 10.47 4.45 3.64
C ASN A 175 10.99 3.01 3.48
N THR A 176 11.65 2.55 4.54
CA THR A 176 12.25 1.21 4.58
C THR A 176 11.24 0.08 4.47
N ALA A 177 9.97 0.29 4.86
CA ALA A 177 8.91 -0.70 4.79
C ALA A 177 8.55 -1.02 3.34
N THR A 178 8.20 0.01 2.57
CA THR A 178 7.80 -0.13 1.18
C THR A 178 9.00 -0.50 0.30
N ALA A 179 10.21 -0.03 0.67
CA ALA A 179 11.45 -0.51 0.04
C ALA A 179 11.66 -2.03 0.21
N ALA A 180 11.51 -2.54 1.44
CA ALA A 180 11.62 -3.98 1.71
C ALA A 180 10.55 -4.78 0.98
N GLN A 181 9.29 -4.30 0.98
CA GLN A 181 8.20 -4.91 0.21
C GLN A 181 8.52 -4.97 -1.29
N ARG A 182 8.94 -3.86 -1.91
CA ARG A 182 9.25 -3.84 -3.35
C ARG A 182 10.38 -4.80 -3.70
N ARG A 183 11.42 -4.90 -2.85
CA ARG A 183 12.48 -5.91 -3.00
C ARG A 183 11.96 -7.34 -2.88
N TRP A 184 11.09 -7.59 -1.90
CA TRP A 184 10.47 -8.90 -1.72
C TRP A 184 9.59 -9.28 -2.93
N ASN A 185 8.73 -8.38 -3.38
CA ASN A 185 7.88 -8.59 -4.55
C ASN A 185 8.70 -8.81 -5.84
N SER A 186 9.86 -8.17 -5.97
CA SER A 186 10.77 -8.36 -7.11
C SER A 186 11.31 -9.79 -7.16
N ARG A 187 11.63 -10.37 -6.00
CA ARG A 187 12.04 -11.78 -5.87
C ARG A 187 10.85 -12.71 -6.14
N ASP A 188 9.69 -12.42 -5.57
CA ASP A 188 8.50 -13.26 -5.76
C ASP A 188 8.00 -13.24 -7.21
N THR A 189 8.24 -12.15 -7.96
CA THR A 189 7.90 -12.04 -9.40
C THR A 189 8.55 -13.12 -10.26
N ILE A 190 9.75 -13.61 -9.89
CA ILE A 190 10.45 -14.66 -10.66
C ILE A 190 10.20 -16.06 -10.11
N LYS A 191 9.47 -16.19 -8.99
CA LYS A 191 9.21 -17.47 -8.35
C LYS A 191 8.27 -18.30 -9.23
N GLY A 192 8.73 -19.49 -9.63
CA GLY A 192 7.94 -20.40 -10.47
C GLY A 192 7.93 -20.01 -11.96
N MET A 193 8.71 -19.02 -12.38
CA MET A 193 8.88 -18.71 -13.81
C MET A 193 9.78 -19.75 -14.51
N PRO A 194 9.69 -19.90 -15.83
CA PRO A 194 10.64 -20.69 -16.61
C PRO A 194 12.07 -20.12 -16.58
N GLN A 195 13.08 -20.95 -16.87
CA GLN A 195 14.50 -20.56 -16.82
C GLN A 195 14.85 -19.36 -17.72
N SER A 196 14.10 -19.14 -18.80
CA SER A 196 14.24 -17.98 -19.71
C SER A 196 14.08 -16.63 -19.01
N HIS A 197 13.40 -16.57 -17.86
CA HIS A 197 13.20 -15.35 -17.08
C HIS A 197 14.39 -15.01 -16.17
N PHE A 198 15.33 -15.94 -15.96
CA PHE A 198 16.46 -15.80 -15.05
C PHE A 198 17.70 -15.28 -15.77
N THR A 199 17.57 -14.15 -16.46
CA THR A 199 18.72 -13.52 -17.12
C THR A 199 19.76 -13.08 -16.08
N PRO A 200 21.04 -12.93 -16.45
CA PRO A 200 22.08 -12.43 -15.55
C PRO A 200 21.70 -11.10 -14.86
N GLU A 201 21.04 -10.20 -15.59
CA GLU A 201 20.59 -8.90 -15.08
C GLU A 201 19.46 -9.05 -14.06
N VAL A 202 18.47 -9.90 -14.34
CA VAL A 202 17.36 -10.19 -13.40
C VAL A 202 17.91 -10.78 -12.11
N ASN A 203 18.84 -11.74 -12.20
CA ASN A 203 19.47 -12.35 -11.05
C ASN A 203 20.31 -11.34 -10.25
N ALA A 204 21.06 -10.47 -10.92
CA ALA A 204 21.85 -9.43 -10.26
C ALA A 204 20.99 -8.38 -9.54
N MET A 205 19.82 -8.05 -10.08
CA MET A 205 18.84 -7.16 -9.44
C MET A 205 18.18 -7.81 -8.22
N ASN A 206 17.94 -9.13 -8.29
CA ASN A 206 17.36 -9.96 -7.23
C ASN A 206 18.41 -10.66 -6.32
N ASP A 207 19.58 -10.03 -6.14
CA ASP A 207 20.60 -10.51 -5.21
C ASP A 207 20.01 -10.79 -3.82
N MET A 208 20.14 -12.04 -3.36
CA MET A 208 19.56 -12.50 -2.09
C MET A 208 20.16 -11.79 -0.87
N ASN A 209 21.39 -11.28 -0.94
CA ASN A 209 21.96 -10.46 0.13
C ASN A 209 21.20 -9.14 0.24
N LYS A 210 20.91 -8.47 -0.88
CA LYS A 210 20.13 -7.22 -0.89
C LYS A 210 18.70 -7.43 -0.37
N VAL A 211 18.07 -8.55 -0.75
CA VAL A 211 16.74 -8.92 -0.23
C VAL A 211 16.83 -9.15 1.28
N THR A 212 17.83 -9.93 1.73
CA THR A 212 18.05 -10.25 3.16
C THR A 212 18.33 -8.98 3.98
N ASP A 213 19.14 -8.06 3.46
CA ASP A 213 19.44 -6.79 4.09
C ASP A 213 18.16 -5.97 4.28
N ALA A 214 17.32 -5.89 3.25
CA ALA A 214 16.07 -5.13 3.29
C ALA A 214 15.08 -5.69 4.33
N ILE A 215 14.88 -7.01 4.37
CA ILE A 215 13.98 -7.68 5.34
C ILE A 215 14.59 -7.87 6.73
N SER A 216 15.87 -7.55 6.91
CA SER A 216 16.51 -7.50 8.24
C SER A 216 16.26 -6.15 8.94
N LEU A 217 15.80 -5.13 8.19
CA LEU A 217 15.45 -3.83 8.74
C LEU A 217 14.21 -3.89 9.64
N ARG A 218 14.05 -2.87 10.47
CA ARG A 218 12.78 -2.56 11.15
C ARG A 218 12.17 -1.34 10.50
N HIS A 219 10.87 -1.12 10.68
CA HIS A 219 10.13 -0.16 9.88
C HIS A 219 9.32 0.83 10.73
N PRO A 220 9.83 2.05 11.00
CA PRO A 220 11.10 2.60 10.52
C PRO A 220 12.30 1.99 11.25
N VAL A 221 13.51 2.20 10.71
CA VAL A 221 14.74 1.69 11.30
C VAL A 221 15.17 2.63 12.43
N PRO A 222 15.22 2.20 13.71
CA PRO A 222 15.46 3.10 14.83
C PRO A 222 16.78 3.89 14.73
N ARG A 223 17.85 3.24 14.23
CA ARG A 223 19.16 3.88 14.04
C ARG A 223 19.20 4.94 12.94
N LEU A 224 18.20 4.96 12.05
CA LEU A 224 18.09 5.94 10.97
C LEU A 224 17.17 7.10 11.35
N CYS A 225 16.15 6.87 12.19
CA CYS A 225 15.13 7.89 12.54
C CYS A 225 15.71 9.22 13.01
N ALA A 226 16.73 9.19 13.88
CA ALA A 226 17.37 10.41 14.38
C ALA A 226 18.17 11.21 13.32
N LYS A 227 18.36 10.65 12.12
CA LYS A 227 19.05 11.25 10.97
C LYS A 227 18.13 11.54 9.79
N LEU A 228 16.84 11.23 9.91
CA LEU A 228 15.90 11.45 8.82
C LEU A 228 15.63 12.94 8.69
N GLU A 229 15.82 13.43 7.47
CA GLU A 229 15.50 14.79 7.07
C GLU A 229 14.52 14.75 5.90
N VAL A 230 13.70 15.80 5.80
CA VAL A 230 12.80 15.97 4.65
C VAL A 230 13.67 16.37 3.46
N THR A 231 13.90 15.42 2.55
CA THR A 231 14.67 15.60 1.31
C THR A 231 13.77 15.79 0.09
N ALA A 232 12.53 15.31 0.16
CA ALA A 232 11.50 15.51 -0.85
C ALA A 232 10.18 15.90 -0.18
N SER A 233 9.92 17.20 -0.02
CA SER A 233 8.74 17.72 0.68
C SER A 233 7.42 17.26 0.07
N SER A 234 7.37 17.00 -1.24
CA SER A 234 6.17 16.47 -1.89
C SER A 234 5.86 15.01 -1.55
N LEU A 235 6.83 14.28 -0.98
CA LEU A 235 6.75 12.84 -0.62
C LEU A 235 6.94 12.59 0.88
N GLN A 236 7.33 13.61 1.64
CA GLN A 236 7.68 13.51 3.05
C GLN A 236 7.16 14.72 3.84
N ILE A 237 6.85 14.49 5.10
CA ILE A 237 6.49 15.54 6.07
C ILE A 237 7.31 15.29 7.32
N ARG A 238 7.68 16.35 8.03
CA ARG A 238 8.20 16.20 9.38
C ARG A 238 7.04 16.04 10.37
N GLY A 239 7.22 15.16 11.34
CA GLY A 239 6.27 14.97 12.44
C GLY A 239 6.95 14.57 13.73
N SER A 240 6.16 14.55 14.80
CA SER A 240 6.57 14.27 16.16
C SER A 240 5.50 13.46 16.86
N TRP A 241 5.91 12.44 17.63
CA TRP A 241 5.03 11.67 18.49
C TRP A 241 5.31 11.99 19.95
N LYS A 242 4.40 12.72 20.58
CA LYS A 242 4.47 13.07 22.00
C LYS A 242 3.69 12.07 22.84
N LYS A 243 4.38 11.30 23.69
CA LYS A 243 3.72 10.42 24.66
C LYS A 243 2.96 11.25 25.69
N LEU A 244 1.68 11.00 25.85
CA LEU A 244 0.86 11.62 26.89
C LEU A 244 0.85 10.75 28.14
N GLN A 245 0.89 11.39 29.30
CA GLN A 245 0.68 10.73 30.58
C GLN A 245 -0.81 10.75 30.87
N LEU A 246 -1.49 9.63 30.64
CA LEU A 246 -2.88 9.45 31.04
C LEU A 246 -2.98 8.42 32.17
N PRO A 247 -4.06 8.45 32.96
CA PRO A 247 -4.38 7.37 33.89
C PRO A 247 -4.52 6.05 33.13
N ASN A 248 -4.02 4.96 33.70
CA ASN A 248 -4.21 3.63 33.10
C ASN A 248 -5.69 3.29 33.04
N TYR A 249 -6.10 2.58 31.99
CA TYR A 249 -7.44 1.99 31.92
C TYR A 249 -7.69 1.14 33.19
N PRO A 250 -8.79 1.39 33.94
CA PRO A 250 -8.93 0.92 35.32
C PRO A 250 -9.22 -0.57 35.43
N ILE A 251 -9.63 -1.24 34.35
CA ILE A 251 -9.97 -2.66 34.39
C ILE A 251 -8.76 -3.48 33.93
N PRO A 252 -8.25 -4.40 34.77
CA PRO A 252 -7.08 -5.20 34.42
C PRO A 252 -7.39 -6.17 33.28
N SER A 253 -6.35 -6.49 32.49
CA SER A 253 -6.44 -7.44 31.36
C SER A 253 -6.96 -8.83 31.76
N SER A 254 -6.79 -9.23 33.03
CA SER A 254 -7.38 -10.47 33.57
C SER A 254 -8.90 -10.50 33.54
N LYS A 255 -9.57 -9.32 33.52
CA LYS A 255 -11.03 -9.19 33.45
C LYS A 255 -11.53 -8.84 32.04
N THR A 256 -10.73 -8.14 31.26
CA THR A 256 -11.15 -7.66 29.94
C THR A 256 -10.63 -8.51 28.78
N GLY A 257 -9.75 -9.47 29.05
CA GLY A 257 -8.96 -10.14 28.03
C GLY A 257 -7.79 -9.28 27.55
N LEU A 258 -7.06 -9.78 26.55
CA LEU A 258 -6.05 -8.99 25.86
C LEU A 258 -6.72 -7.81 25.15
N PHE A 259 -6.08 -6.64 25.19
CA PHE A 259 -6.53 -5.41 24.51
C PHE A 259 -6.33 -5.53 22.99
N VAL A 260 -7.05 -6.47 22.37
CA VAL A 260 -6.90 -6.87 20.97
C VAL A 260 -8.24 -6.62 20.30
N GLY A 261 -8.24 -5.88 19.19
CA GLY A 261 -9.44 -5.58 18.40
C GLY A 261 -10.44 -4.64 19.06
N TRP A 262 -10.04 -3.91 20.11
CA TRP A 262 -10.91 -2.92 20.74
C TRP A 262 -11.12 -1.74 19.79
N ASN A 263 -12.38 -1.35 19.62
CA ASN A 263 -12.75 -0.21 18.78
C ASN A 263 -13.16 0.97 19.67
N MET A 264 -12.71 2.20 19.40
CA MET A 264 -13.14 3.37 20.15
C MET A 264 -13.73 4.37 19.16
N VAL A 265 -14.83 5.02 19.51
CA VAL A 265 -15.48 6.02 18.66
C VAL A 265 -15.86 7.21 19.54
N VAL A 266 -15.47 8.41 19.12
CA VAL A 266 -15.86 9.65 19.79
C VAL A 266 -17.26 10.06 19.34
N HIS A 267 -18.15 10.27 20.29
CA HIS A 267 -19.46 10.86 20.04
C HIS A 267 -19.41 12.35 20.40
N GLU A 268 -19.37 13.21 19.38
CA GLU A 268 -19.10 14.64 19.56
C GLU A 268 -20.15 15.36 20.41
N GLU A 269 -21.43 15.06 20.21
CA GLU A 269 -22.52 15.71 20.94
C GLU A 269 -22.52 15.33 22.43
N GLN A 270 -22.22 14.07 22.74
CA GLN A 270 -22.23 13.55 24.12
C GLN A 270 -20.89 13.73 24.84
N LYS A 271 -19.84 14.19 24.15
CA LYS A 271 -18.48 14.35 24.71
C LYS A 271 -17.95 13.08 25.37
N ARG A 272 -18.15 11.93 24.73
CA ARG A 272 -17.73 10.60 25.22
C ARG A 272 -16.96 9.85 24.16
N ALA A 273 -15.92 9.13 24.56
CA ALA A 273 -15.22 8.16 23.72
C ALA A 273 -15.67 6.75 24.09
N TYR A 274 -16.51 6.14 23.25
CA TYR A 274 -17.10 4.83 23.45
C TYR A 274 -16.15 3.72 23.03
N LEU A 275 -15.87 2.79 23.93
CA LEU A 275 -14.95 1.66 23.76
C LEU A 275 -15.70 0.34 23.59
N PHE A 276 -15.75 -0.12 22.35
CA PHE A 276 -16.30 -1.40 21.92
C PHE A 276 -15.29 -2.52 22.16
N THR A 277 -15.59 -3.37 23.15
CA THR A 277 -14.73 -4.49 23.56
C THR A 277 -15.28 -5.86 23.10
N GLY A 278 -16.36 -5.88 22.31
CA GLY A 278 -17.07 -7.10 21.94
C GLY A 278 -17.91 -7.72 23.09
N ARG A 279 -17.94 -7.08 24.26
CA ARG A 279 -18.79 -7.47 25.40
C ARG A 279 -20.15 -6.77 25.30
N PRO A 280 -21.21 -7.30 25.96
CA PRO A 280 -22.50 -6.61 26.10
C PRO A 280 -22.42 -5.27 26.84
N ARG A 281 -21.29 -5.00 27.51
CA ARG A 281 -20.99 -3.76 28.22
C ARG A 281 -20.14 -2.85 27.32
N LEU A 282 -20.65 -1.66 27.04
CA LEU A 282 -19.95 -0.60 26.33
C LEU A 282 -19.32 0.33 27.37
N ASP A 283 -17.99 0.34 27.43
CA ASP A 283 -17.27 1.28 28.28
C ASP A 283 -17.17 2.63 27.56
N TYR A 284 -17.05 3.73 28.30
CA TYR A 284 -16.71 5.02 27.70
C TYR A 284 -15.80 5.83 28.60
N PHE A 285 -14.95 6.64 27.97
CA PHE A 285 -14.19 7.69 28.64
C PHE A 285 -14.94 9.01 28.47
N ASP A 286 -15.33 9.63 29.57
CA ASP A 286 -15.95 10.95 29.58
C ASP A 286 -14.86 12.00 29.33
N LEU A 287 -15.01 12.74 28.22
CA LEU A 287 -14.00 13.71 27.78
C LEU A 287 -14.00 14.98 28.62
N VAL A 288 -15.03 15.21 29.45
CA VAL A 288 -15.16 16.39 30.31
C VAL A 288 -14.63 16.09 31.70
N THR A 289 -15.02 14.96 32.28
CA THR A 289 -14.60 14.59 33.65
C THR A 289 -13.29 13.80 33.68
N GLU A 290 -12.80 13.35 32.53
CA GLU A 290 -11.60 12.51 32.37
C GLU A 290 -11.69 11.18 33.16
N THR A 291 -12.90 10.61 33.25
CA THR A 291 -13.18 9.36 33.97
C THR A 291 -13.76 8.27 33.08
N TRP A 292 -13.55 7.01 33.47
CA TRP A 292 -14.13 5.84 32.79
C TRP A 292 -15.46 5.44 33.42
N GLU A 293 -16.47 5.18 32.58
CA GLU A 293 -17.78 4.66 32.96
C GLU A 293 -18.24 3.56 31.99
N SER A 294 -19.43 2.98 32.19
CA SER A 294 -19.96 1.95 31.31
C SER A 294 -21.48 1.91 31.24
N ILE A 295 -22.02 1.51 30.09
CA ILE A 295 -23.45 1.18 29.90
C ILE A 295 -23.64 -0.28 29.44
N ILE A 296 -24.80 -0.85 29.74
CA ILE A 296 -25.19 -2.19 29.27
C ILE A 296 -25.98 -2.04 27.96
N THR A 297 -25.64 -2.83 26.95
CA THR A 297 -26.30 -2.86 25.64
C THR A 297 -27.08 -4.17 25.45
N THR A 298 -28.13 -4.15 24.63
CA THR A 298 -28.94 -5.34 24.29
C THR A 298 -29.06 -5.49 22.78
N TYR A 299 -28.80 -6.70 22.26
CA TYR A 299 -28.97 -7.04 20.85
C TYR A 299 -30.30 -7.79 20.66
N LYS A 300 -31.23 -7.23 19.87
CA LYS A 300 -32.52 -7.90 19.57
C LYS A 300 -32.48 -8.51 18.16
N VAL A 301 -32.40 -9.83 18.10
CA VAL A 301 -32.42 -10.61 16.86
C VAL A 301 -33.84 -10.64 16.29
N ARG A 302 -34.05 -10.28 15.01
CA ARG A 302 -35.36 -10.46 14.34
C ARG A 302 -35.47 -11.72 13.48
N ARG A 303 -34.36 -12.36 13.09
CA ARG A 303 -34.26 -13.73 12.55
C ARG A 303 -32.84 -14.25 12.79
N PRO A 304 -32.61 -15.56 12.94
CA PRO A 304 -31.28 -16.12 13.10
C PRO A 304 -30.52 -15.99 11.78
N ILE A 305 -29.94 -14.81 11.54
CA ILE A 305 -28.68 -14.73 10.84
C ILE A 305 -27.67 -15.18 11.90
N SER A 306 -26.94 -16.27 11.62
CA SER A 306 -25.74 -16.60 12.38
C SER A 306 -24.94 -15.31 12.58
N GLN A 307 -24.74 -14.93 13.85
CA GLN A 307 -24.10 -13.73 14.39
C GLN A 307 -23.41 -12.76 13.40
N PRO A 308 -23.48 -11.43 13.63
CA PRO A 308 -22.83 -10.39 12.80
C PRO A 308 -21.28 -10.40 12.84
N GLY A 309 -20.64 -11.52 13.20
CA GLY A 309 -19.25 -11.78 12.83
C GLY A 309 -19.13 -12.14 11.35
N HIS A 310 -17.90 -12.35 10.87
CA HIS A 310 -17.60 -12.78 9.50
C HIS A 310 -18.13 -14.20 9.17
N GLY A 311 -19.41 -14.51 9.36
CA GLY A 311 -20.11 -15.69 8.82
C GLY A 311 -19.45 -17.05 9.06
N GLY A 312 -18.61 -17.20 10.08
CA GLY A 312 -17.79 -18.41 10.28
C GLY A 312 -16.63 -18.59 9.29
N THR A 313 -16.46 -17.72 8.30
CA THR A 313 -15.34 -17.79 7.35
C THR A 313 -14.04 -17.30 7.98
N LYS A 314 -12.97 -18.06 7.72
CA LYS A 314 -11.61 -17.70 8.13
C LYS A 314 -10.87 -16.89 7.08
N ILE A 315 -11.22 -16.98 5.80
CA ILE A 315 -10.49 -16.21 4.78
C ILE A 315 -10.69 -14.69 4.87
N GLY A 316 -11.77 -14.27 5.51
CA GLY A 316 -12.28 -12.90 5.51
C GLY A 316 -13.47 -12.75 4.57
N CYS A 317 -14.05 -11.55 4.50
CA CYS A 317 -15.17 -11.28 3.61
C CYS A 317 -15.04 -9.92 2.95
N ASN A 318 -15.87 -9.64 1.95
CA ASN A 318 -15.99 -8.31 1.34
C ASN A 318 -17.42 -7.78 1.44
N LEU A 319 -18.26 -8.38 2.28
CA LEU A 319 -19.61 -7.91 2.57
C LEU A 319 -19.56 -6.45 3.05
N PHE A 320 -20.22 -5.57 2.32
CA PHE A 320 -20.35 -4.16 2.66
C PHE A 320 -21.82 -3.84 2.92
N MET A 321 -22.12 -3.27 4.09
CA MET A 321 -23.48 -2.99 4.54
C MET A 321 -23.57 -1.60 5.16
N GLU A 322 -24.79 -1.09 5.24
CA GLU A 322 -25.17 0.17 5.85
C GLU A 322 -26.25 -0.08 6.92
N LEU A 323 -26.19 0.64 8.04
CA LEU A 323 -27.25 0.70 9.04
C LEU A 323 -27.86 2.08 9.01
N ASP A 324 -29.13 2.17 8.65
CA ASP A 324 -29.90 3.40 8.83
C ASP A 324 -30.32 3.51 10.30
N LEU A 325 -29.82 4.52 11.02
CA LEU A 325 -30.10 4.74 12.44
C LEU A 325 -31.54 5.21 12.70
N SER A 326 -32.21 5.79 11.71
CA SER A 326 -33.60 6.27 11.86
C SER A 326 -34.59 5.10 11.85
N THR A 327 -34.36 4.11 11.00
CA THR A 327 -35.18 2.90 10.87
C THR A 327 -34.63 1.71 11.66
N ASN A 328 -33.35 1.77 12.05
CA ASN A 328 -32.56 0.66 12.59
C ASN A 328 -32.49 -0.55 11.64
N GLU A 329 -32.54 -0.31 10.33
CA GLU A 329 -32.50 -1.36 9.31
C GLU A 329 -31.12 -1.45 8.66
N TRP A 330 -30.63 -2.69 8.53
CA TRP A 330 -29.40 -3.00 7.80
C TRP A 330 -29.71 -3.27 6.32
N ARG A 331 -28.95 -2.64 5.42
CA ARG A 331 -28.98 -2.88 3.98
C ARG A 331 -27.63 -3.36 3.47
N ARG A 332 -27.61 -4.40 2.64
CA ARG A 332 -26.38 -4.83 1.94
C ARG A 332 -26.14 -3.93 0.73
N LEU A 333 -24.95 -3.37 0.65
CA LEU A 333 -24.48 -2.52 -0.45
C LEU A 333 -23.69 -3.32 -1.50
N SER A 334 -22.77 -4.19 -1.05
CA SER A 334 -21.89 -4.92 -1.97
C SER A 334 -21.27 -6.19 -1.35
N GLY A 335 -20.46 -6.89 -2.15
CA GLY A 335 -19.63 -8.04 -1.74
C GLY A 335 -20.38 -9.22 -1.17
N TYR A 336 -19.67 -10.16 -0.54
CA TYR A 336 -20.17 -11.47 -0.12
C TYR A 336 -19.65 -11.81 1.28
N VAL A 337 -20.43 -12.59 2.03
CA VAL A 337 -19.96 -13.19 3.30
C VAL A 337 -18.93 -14.29 2.99
N MET A 338 -19.31 -15.25 2.15
CA MET A 338 -18.43 -16.31 1.65
C MET A 338 -17.90 -15.91 0.29
N PRO A 339 -16.57 -15.87 0.08
CA PRO A 339 -16.02 -15.51 -1.22
C PRO A 339 -16.37 -16.58 -2.28
N PRO A 340 -16.78 -16.16 -3.50
CA PRO A 340 -17.03 -17.10 -4.59
C PRO A 340 -15.75 -17.79 -5.08
N ALA A 341 -15.88 -18.82 -5.92
CA ALA A 341 -14.73 -19.52 -6.50
C ALA A 341 -13.89 -18.64 -7.45
N LYS A 342 -14.51 -17.69 -8.15
CA LYS A 342 -13.83 -16.73 -9.02
C LYS A 342 -13.76 -15.35 -8.34
N GLY A 343 -12.77 -14.54 -8.71
CA GLY A 343 -12.66 -13.17 -8.23
C GLY A 343 -13.75 -12.26 -8.81
N ASP A 344 -13.73 -10.99 -8.39
CA ASP A 344 -14.55 -9.94 -9.00
C ASP A 344 -13.77 -8.63 -9.00
N TYR A 345 -13.37 -8.15 -10.18
CA TYR A 345 -12.59 -6.93 -10.35
C TYR A 345 -13.39 -5.65 -10.11
N SER A 346 -14.72 -5.74 -9.95
CA SER A 346 -15.57 -4.58 -9.67
C SER A 346 -15.63 -4.21 -8.18
N ARG A 347 -15.05 -5.01 -7.28
CA ARG A 347 -15.12 -4.78 -5.84
C ARG A 347 -13.86 -5.26 -5.11
N PRO A 348 -13.62 -4.80 -3.87
CA PRO A 348 -12.49 -5.30 -3.08
C PRO A 348 -12.55 -6.82 -2.88
N GLY A 349 -11.38 -7.47 -2.94
CA GLY A 349 -11.25 -8.87 -2.53
C GLY A 349 -11.56 -9.09 -1.05
N PRO A 350 -11.89 -10.33 -0.62
CA PRO A 350 -12.21 -10.64 0.77
C PRO A 350 -11.02 -10.37 1.68
N ARG A 351 -11.28 -9.72 2.81
CA ARG A 351 -10.21 -9.27 3.71
C ARG A 351 -10.68 -9.13 5.14
N VAL A 352 -9.71 -9.17 6.04
CA VAL A 352 -9.83 -8.83 7.46
C VAL A 352 -8.92 -7.65 7.76
N SER A 353 -9.32 -6.88 8.76
CA SER A 353 -8.56 -5.74 9.30
C SER A 353 -8.02 -4.74 8.25
N PRO A 354 -8.81 -4.33 7.23
CA PRO A 354 -8.44 -3.19 6.40
C PRO A 354 -8.55 -1.90 7.22
N SER A 355 -7.93 -0.83 6.74
CA SER A 355 -8.25 0.52 7.20
C SER A 355 -9.34 1.13 6.34
N SER A 356 -10.16 2.00 6.93
CA SER A 356 -11.18 2.73 6.20
C SER A 356 -11.43 4.10 6.79
N TRP A 357 -12.00 4.99 5.98
CA TRP A 357 -12.50 6.30 6.39
C TRP A 357 -13.59 6.76 5.41
N ALA A 358 -14.37 7.76 5.80
CA ALA A 358 -15.31 8.42 4.92
C ALA A 358 -14.91 9.88 4.72
N GLU A 359 -14.93 10.36 3.48
CA GLU A 359 -14.59 11.73 3.12
C GLU A 359 -15.32 12.12 1.83
N LYS A 360 -15.90 13.33 1.78
CA LYS A 360 -16.42 13.98 0.55
C LYS A 360 -17.37 13.07 -0.26
N GLY A 361 -18.35 12.45 0.39
CA GLY A 361 -19.31 11.56 -0.28
C GLY A 361 -18.73 10.22 -0.74
N ARG A 362 -17.56 9.84 -0.22
CA ARG A 362 -16.93 8.55 -0.51
C ARG A 362 -16.53 7.81 0.75
N PHE A 363 -16.66 6.49 0.70
CA PHE A 363 -16.03 5.61 1.66
C PHE A 363 -14.75 5.05 1.05
N TRP A 364 -13.67 5.02 1.80
CA TRP A 364 -12.38 4.52 1.34
C TRP A 364 -12.00 3.27 2.12
N LEU A 365 -11.36 2.34 1.42
CA LEU A 365 -10.87 1.08 1.95
C LEU A 365 -9.42 0.91 1.52
N LEU A 366 -8.54 0.72 2.49
CA LEU A 366 -7.10 0.62 2.28
C LEU A 366 -6.60 -0.72 2.80
N MET A 367 -5.97 -1.49 1.90
CA MET A 367 -5.23 -2.71 2.21
C MET A 367 -6.05 -3.70 3.07
N GLY A 368 -5.44 -4.28 4.11
CA GLY A 368 -5.97 -5.43 4.84
C GLY A 368 -5.30 -6.72 4.37
N GLN A 369 -5.78 -7.86 4.89
CA GLN A 369 -5.25 -9.17 4.50
C GLN A 369 -6.35 -10.20 4.32
N CYS A 370 -6.09 -11.19 3.49
CA CYS A 370 -6.87 -12.39 3.33
C CYS A 370 -6.22 -13.51 4.19
N ASP A 371 -6.95 -14.05 5.18
CA ASP A 371 -6.44 -15.09 6.09
C ASP A 371 -6.59 -16.48 5.48
N ARG A 372 -5.76 -16.73 4.47
CA ARG A 372 -5.73 -18.00 3.74
C ARG A 372 -5.24 -19.16 4.59
N GLU A 373 -4.45 -18.91 5.63
CA GLU A 373 -4.00 -19.95 6.54
C GLU A 373 -5.15 -20.48 7.38
N GLY A 374 -5.93 -19.57 7.99
CA GLY A 374 -7.15 -19.93 8.69
C GLY A 374 -8.11 -20.72 7.79
N ALA A 375 -8.30 -20.25 6.55
CA ALA A 375 -9.14 -20.92 5.56
C ALA A 375 -8.67 -22.34 5.21
N ARG A 376 -7.35 -22.55 5.07
CA ARG A 376 -6.78 -23.88 4.84
C ARG A 376 -7.04 -24.81 6.02
N LEU A 377 -6.86 -24.32 7.24
CA LEU A 377 -7.06 -25.11 8.46
C LEU A 377 -8.52 -25.53 8.66
N THR A 378 -9.47 -24.75 8.13
CA THR A 378 -10.91 -25.05 8.19
C THR A 378 -11.45 -25.73 6.93
N GLY A 379 -10.61 -25.98 5.91
CA GLY A 379 -11.05 -26.59 4.65
C GLY A 379 -11.90 -25.66 3.77
N GLU A 380 -11.82 -24.34 3.97
CA GLU A 380 -12.49 -23.34 3.15
C GLU A 380 -11.81 -23.15 1.78
N LEU A 381 -12.57 -22.64 0.82
CA LEU A 381 -12.04 -22.26 -0.49
C LEU A 381 -10.89 -21.24 -0.34
N HIS A 382 -9.94 -21.32 -1.28
CA HIS A 382 -8.77 -20.44 -1.40
C HIS A 382 -7.77 -20.50 -0.24
N GLY A 383 -7.90 -21.48 0.66
CA GLY A 383 -6.92 -21.75 1.71
C GLY A 383 -5.50 -21.98 1.17
N ALA A 384 -4.50 -21.47 1.88
CA ALA A 384 -3.08 -21.65 1.58
C ALA A 384 -2.24 -21.61 2.87
N HIS A 385 -0.92 -21.80 2.76
CA HIS A 385 -0.01 -21.78 3.91
C HIS A 385 0.40 -20.37 4.36
N ILE A 386 0.04 -19.34 3.60
CA ILE A 386 0.43 -17.95 3.85
C ILE A 386 -0.78 -17.07 3.57
N GLY A 387 -1.06 -16.14 4.47
CA GLY A 387 -2.04 -15.07 4.22
C GLY A 387 -1.63 -14.19 3.04
N PHE A 388 -2.57 -13.42 2.50
CA PHE A 388 -2.29 -12.49 1.40
C PHE A 388 -2.59 -11.05 1.83
N PRO A 389 -1.57 -10.22 2.07
CA PRO A 389 -1.78 -8.81 2.36
C PRO A 389 -2.04 -8.06 1.06
N TYR A 390 -3.11 -7.29 1.05
CA TYR A 390 -3.42 -6.43 -0.08
C TYR A 390 -2.54 -5.18 -0.07
N SER A 391 -2.21 -4.71 -1.26
CA SER A 391 -1.53 -3.43 -1.50
C SER A 391 -2.43 -2.44 -2.23
N ASP A 392 -3.74 -2.71 -2.26
CA ASP A 392 -4.72 -1.93 -2.98
C ASP A 392 -5.39 -0.86 -2.12
N MET A 393 -5.99 0.09 -2.81
CA MET A 393 -6.89 1.09 -2.23
C MET A 393 -8.16 1.12 -3.08
N TRP A 394 -9.30 1.26 -2.44
CA TRP A 394 -10.60 1.32 -3.07
C TRP A 394 -11.39 2.50 -2.53
N SER A 395 -12.21 3.09 -3.38
CA SER A 395 -13.22 4.07 -2.98
C SER A 395 -14.61 3.57 -3.39
N TRP A 396 -15.59 3.72 -2.52
CA TRP A 396 -17.00 3.59 -2.80
C TRP A 396 -17.61 4.98 -2.99
N ASP A 397 -18.16 5.21 -4.16
CA ASP A 397 -19.00 6.36 -4.46
C ASP A 397 -20.36 6.16 -3.77
N ILE A 398 -20.68 6.98 -2.77
CA ILE A 398 -21.91 6.82 -1.97
C ILE A 398 -23.14 7.04 -2.84
N ASP A 399 -23.15 8.09 -3.65
CA ASP A 399 -24.29 8.42 -4.52
C ASP A 399 -24.38 7.45 -5.70
N GLY A 400 -23.24 7.11 -6.29
CA GLY A 400 -23.17 6.19 -7.44
C GLY A 400 -23.27 4.70 -7.07
N GLU A 401 -23.28 4.37 -5.79
CA GLU A 401 -23.26 3.01 -5.22
C GLU A 401 -22.29 2.06 -5.95
N LYS A 402 -21.05 2.52 -6.17
CA LYS A 402 -20.05 1.77 -6.93
C LYS A 402 -18.67 1.83 -6.32
N TRP A 403 -17.99 0.69 -6.34
CA TRP A 403 -16.58 0.59 -6.01
C TRP A 403 -15.71 1.02 -7.20
N ARG A 404 -14.58 1.66 -6.89
CA ARG A 404 -13.48 1.90 -7.81
C ARG A 404 -12.17 1.52 -7.13
N ARG A 405 -11.30 0.79 -7.84
CA ARG A 405 -9.93 0.52 -7.40
C ARG A 405 -9.07 1.74 -7.74
N GLU A 406 -8.51 2.34 -6.70
CA GLU A 406 -7.74 3.58 -6.79
C GLU A 406 -6.26 3.29 -6.97
N ARG A 407 -5.55 4.23 -7.58
CA ARG A 407 -4.09 4.20 -7.65
C ARG A 407 -3.50 4.60 -6.30
N VAL A 408 -2.37 4.00 -5.93
CA VAL A 408 -1.64 4.31 -4.69
C VAL A 408 -0.38 5.09 -5.09
N VAL A 409 -0.45 6.41 -4.99
CA VAL A 409 0.51 7.35 -5.58
C VAL A 409 1.41 7.97 -4.49
N GLY A 410 2.65 8.29 -4.82
CA GLY A 410 3.57 9.04 -3.97
C GLY A 410 4.47 8.13 -3.13
N ASN A 411 4.49 8.35 -1.82
CA ASN A 411 5.29 7.59 -0.85
C ASN A 411 4.39 6.81 0.12
N PRO A 412 3.75 5.72 -0.34
CA PRO A 412 2.72 5.02 0.42
C PRO A 412 3.27 4.07 1.49
N PRO A 413 2.43 3.67 2.47
CA PRO A 413 2.74 2.53 3.34
C PRO A 413 2.94 1.25 2.52
N SER A 414 3.69 0.29 3.07
CA SER A 414 3.77 -1.06 2.51
C SER A 414 2.46 -1.82 2.72
N SER A 415 2.19 -2.88 1.96
CA SER A 415 1.02 -3.76 2.19
C SER A 415 0.99 -4.23 3.63
N ARG A 416 -0.16 -4.04 4.29
CA ARG A 416 -0.35 -4.41 5.68
C ARG A 416 -1.84 -4.46 6.03
N ALA A 417 -2.14 -5.15 7.11
CA ALA A 417 -3.42 -5.16 7.81
C ALA A 417 -3.25 -4.54 9.19
N GLU A 418 -4.38 -4.33 9.89
CA GLU A 418 -4.39 -3.94 11.30
C GLU A 418 -3.64 -2.61 11.58
N MET A 419 -3.49 -1.76 10.58
CA MET A 419 -2.93 -0.42 10.77
C MET A 419 -4.02 0.51 11.32
N ALA A 420 -3.61 1.46 12.14
CA ALA A 420 -4.48 2.49 12.65
C ALA A 420 -4.74 3.52 11.53
N CYS A 421 -5.95 4.07 11.47
CA CYS A 421 -6.34 5.05 10.44
C CYS A 421 -7.35 6.04 11.01
N THR A 422 -7.23 7.32 10.64
CA THR A 422 -8.23 8.35 10.95
C THR A 422 -8.23 9.42 9.86
N TYR A 423 -9.40 9.97 9.54
CA TYR A 423 -9.49 11.18 8.73
C TYR A 423 -9.46 12.40 9.66
N ASN A 424 -8.60 13.37 9.34
CA ASN A 424 -8.48 14.62 10.06
C ASN A 424 -9.14 15.74 9.25
N PRO A 425 -10.34 16.21 9.62
CA PRO A 425 -11.07 17.20 8.84
C PRO A 425 -10.42 18.58 8.82
N ASN A 426 -9.63 18.94 9.85
CA ASN A 426 -8.92 20.21 9.91
C ASN A 426 -7.72 20.24 8.96
N LEU A 427 -7.02 19.10 8.86
CA LEU A 427 -5.93 18.93 7.90
C LEU A 427 -6.42 18.53 6.50
N LYS A 428 -7.68 18.06 6.38
CA LYS A 428 -8.25 17.42 5.19
C LYS A 428 -7.43 16.25 4.66
N ASN A 429 -6.81 15.52 5.59
CA ASN A 429 -5.89 14.44 5.30
C ASN A 429 -6.26 13.19 6.08
N VAL A 430 -5.93 12.04 5.53
CA VAL A 430 -6.02 10.76 6.27
C VAL A 430 -4.66 10.49 6.87
N ILE A 431 -4.63 10.00 8.10
CA ILE A 431 -3.41 9.64 8.82
C ILE A 431 -3.46 8.15 9.09
N THR A 432 -2.37 7.44 8.78
CA THR A 432 -2.21 6.01 9.11
C THR A 432 -0.97 5.76 9.96
N PHE A 433 -1.02 4.72 10.80
CA PHE A 433 0.10 4.35 11.67
C PHE A 433 0.20 2.83 11.84
N GLY A 434 1.44 2.33 11.78
CA GLY A 434 1.80 0.98 12.20
C GLY A 434 1.17 -0.12 11.35
N GLY A 435 0.79 -1.22 11.99
CA GLY A 435 0.16 -2.38 11.35
C GLY A 435 1.05 -3.62 11.29
N TYR A 436 0.55 -4.62 10.57
CA TYR A 436 1.12 -5.97 10.49
C TYR A 436 1.08 -6.50 9.05
N CYS A 437 2.09 -7.25 8.63
CA CYS A 437 2.12 -7.93 7.34
C CYS A 437 2.57 -9.37 7.49
N ALA A 438 1.74 -10.31 6.99
CA ALA A 438 1.92 -11.75 7.14
C ALA A 438 2.84 -12.41 6.09
N ASN A 439 3.31 -11.66 5.08
CA ASN A 439 4.07 -12.26 3.97
C ASN A 439 5.49 -11.71 3.80
N ILE A 440 5.83 -10.61 4.50
CA ILE A 440 7.20 -10.07 4.51
C ILE A 440 7.85 -10.59 5.79
N PRO A 441 8.83 -11.51 5.68
CA PRO A 441 9.51 -12.01 6.86
C PRO A 441 10.37 -10.91 7.50
N THR A 442 10.59 -11.03 8.80
CA THR A 442 11.61 -10.25 9.51
C THR A 442 12.76 -11.16 9.91
N ILE A 443 13.99 -10.81 9.51
CA ILE A 443 15.19 -11.56 9.87
C ILE A 443 15.97 -10.83 10.98
N TYR A 444 16.55 -11.61 11.89
CA TYR A 444 17.44 -11.19 12.95
C TYR A 444 18.77 -11.93 12.81
N PRO A 445 19.68 -11.50 11.90
CA PRO A 445 20.91 -12.26 11.61
C PRO A 445 21.74 -12.52 12.86
N ALA A 446 21.86 -11.52 13.75
CA ALA A 446 22.59 -11.62 15.01
C ALA A 446 22.04 -12.67 15.99
N GLN A 447 20.74 -12.99 15.90
CA GLN A 447 20.07 -13.96 16.77
C GLN A 447 19.74 -15.26 16.04
N LYS A 448 20.10 -15.39 14.75
CA LYS A 448 19.64 -16.46 13.85
C LYS A 448 18.11 -16.64 13.88
N GLY A 449 17.38 -15.55 14.17
CA GLY A 449 15.94 -15.54 14.26
C GLY A 449 15.30 -15.18 12.93
N ARG A 450 14.19 -15.82 12.59
CA ARG A 450 13.34 -15.48 11.46
C ARG A 450 11.89 -15.58 11.88
N PHE A 451 11.12 -14.57 11.52
CA PHE A 451 9.67 -14.57 11.60
C PHE A 451 9.12 -14.40 10.20
N ASP A 452 8.05 -15.10 9.86
CA ASP A 452 7.42 -14.98 8.54
C ASP A 452 6.43 -13.80 8.47
N TYR A 453 6.62 -12.80 9.34
CA TYR A 453 5.80 -11.60 9.40
C TYR A 453 6.61 -10.37 9.80
N SER A 454 6.01 -9.20 9.62
CA SER A 454 6.58 -7.89 9.97
C SER A 454 5.57 -7.01 10.70
N TYR A 455 6.04 -6.28 11.72
CA TYR A 455 5.29 -5.18 12.33
C TYR A 455 5.86 -3.84 11.90
N TYR A 456 5.01 -2.82 11.89
CA TYR A 456 5.36 -1.47 11.49
C TYR A 456 5.08 -0.45 12.61
N ALA A 457 5.76 0.69 12.53
CA ALA A 457 5.57 1.86 13.39
C ALA A 457 5.79 3.18 12.64
N ASP A 458 5.80 3.12 11.31
CA ASP A 458 5.86 4.27 10.42
C ASP A 458 4.48 4.95 10.36
N THR A 459 4.49 6.22 9.99
CA THR A 459 3.31 7.09 9.92
C THR A 459 3.23 7.66 8.53
N PHE A 460 2.03 7.71 7.95
CA PHE A 460 1.80 8.29 6.64
C PHE A 460 0.60 9.22 6.67
N ILE A 461 0.58 10.16 5.74
CA ILE A 461 -0.63 10.88 5.40
C ILE A 461 -1.02 10.65 3.95
N HIS A 462 -2.32 10.65 3.68
CA HIS A 462 -2.89 10.71 2.35
C HIS A 462 -3.61 12.04 2.19
N GLU A 463 -3.11 12.83 1.25
CA GLU A 463 -3.65 14.14 0.91
C GLU A 463 -4.64 13.97 -0.22
N THR A 464 -5.86 14.49 -0.08
CA THR A 464 -6.80 14.59 -1.20
C THR A 464 -6.90 16.07 -1.60
N PRO A 465 -6.62 16.42 -2.86
CA PRO A 465 -6.74 17.81 -3.30
C PRO A 465 -8.14 18.34 -3.02
N ASP A 466 -8.24 19.62 -2.67
CA ASP A 466 -9.55 20.26 -2.49
C ASP A 466 -10.34 20.19 -3.80
N SER A 467 -11.65 19.94 -3.71
CA SER A 467 -12.52 19.82 -4.89
C SER A 467 -12.48 21.06 -5.81
N SER A 468 -12.19 22.23 -5.25
CA SER A 468 -11.93 23.47 -6.01
C SER A 468 -10.69 23.36 -6.90
N SER A 469 -9.61 22.76 -6.42
CA SER A 469 -8.40 22.50 -7.22
C SER A 469 -8.61 21.44 -8.30
N ILE A 470 -9.49 20.46 -8.04
CA ILE A 470 -9.87 19.42 -9.02
C ILE A 470 -10.81 19.98 -10.10
N SER A 471 -11.65 20.98 -9.77
CA SER A 471 -12.54 21.61 -10.78
C SER A 471 -11.81 22.38 -11.87
N LEU A 472 -10.59 22.88 -11.59
CA LEU A 472 -9.70 23.46 -12.60
C LEU A 472 -9.07 22.39 -13.52
N ALA A 473 -9.07 21.13 -13.09
CA ALA A 473 -8.56 19.98 -13.83
C ALA A 473 -9.67 19.12 -14.46
N LYS A 474 -10.96 19.46 -14.29
CA LYS A 474 -11.96 18.96 -15.24
C LYS A 474 -11.51 19.49 -16.60
N PRO A 475 -11.28 18.65 -17.61
CA PRO A 475 -11.22 19.15 -18.97
C PRO A 475 -12.61 19.72 -19.20
N SER A 476 -12.73 21.04 -19.05
CA SER A 476 -13.88 21.75 -19.56
C SER A 476 -14.04 21.22 -20.98
N SER A 477 -15.24 20.81 -21.36
CA SER A 477 -15.57 20.52 -22.76
C SER A 477 -15.30 21.71 -23.69
N SER A 478 -14.88 22.85 -23.11
CA SER A 478 -14.33 24.04 -23.75
C SER A 478 -12.81 24.23 -23.55
N PHE A 479 -12.02 23.18 -23.32
CA PHE A 479 -10.59 23.27 -23.61
C PHE A 479 -10.51 23.48 -25.12
N SER A 480 -10.28 24.74 -25.49
CA SER A 480 -10.13 25.19 -26.87
C SER A 480 -9.31 24.15 -27.63
N THR A 481 -9.79 23.77 -28.80
CA THR A 481 -9.16 22.91 -29.80
C THR A 481 -7.79 23.41 -30.30
N THR A 482 -7.20 24.41 -29.62
CA THR A 482 -5.77 24.71 -29.59
C THR A 482 -5.05 23.83 -28.55
N ALA A 483 -5.38 22.54 -28.50
CA ALA A 483 -4.60 21.52 -27.81
C ALA A 483 -3.25 21.40 -28.54
N GLY A 484 -2.33 22.30 -28.20
CA GLY A 484 -0.91 22.05 -28.39
C GLY A 484 -0.61 20.77 -27.63
N THR A 485 -0.32 19.71 -28.38
CA THR A 485 0.45 18.56 -27.90
C THR A 485 1.62 19.12 -27.10
N SER A 486 1.55 19.03 -25.77
CA SER A 486 2.75 19.30 -24.98
C SER A 486 3.76 18.24 -25.40
N ASP A 487 4.78 18.65 -26.15
CA ASP A 487 5.91 17.80 -26.54
C ASP A 487 6.66 17.23 -25.32
N ARG A 488 6.33 17.71 -24.11
CA ARG A 488 6.93 17.30 -22.84
C ARG A 488 5.90 16.63 -21.92
N PRO A 489 6.30 15.57 -21.17
CA PRO A 489 5.52 15.04 -20.05
C PRO A 489 5.34 16.10 -18.96
N ILE A 490 4.12 16.18 -18.42
CA ILE A 490 3.81 17.03 -17.26
C ILE A 490 4.43 16.39 -16.00
N PRO A 491 5.20 17.14 -15.20
CA PRO A 491 5.73 16.65 -13.93
C PRO A 491 4.62 16.18 -12.99
N SER A 492 4.86 15.10 -12.23
CA SER A 492 3.84 14.53 -11.33
C SER A 492 3.45 15.47 -10.19
N SER A 493 4.36 16.36 -9.80
CA SER A 493 4.14 17.41 -8.79
C SER A 493 3.15 18.48 -9.22
N GLU A 494 2.93 18.66 -10.53
CA GLU A 494 2.02 19.67 -11.09
C GLU A 494 0.59 19.15 -11.27
N ILE A 495 0.38 17.84 -11.16
CA ILE A 495 -0.92 17.20 -11.35
C ILE A 495 -1.64 17.14 -9.99
N PRO A 496 -2.75 17.87 -9.78
CA PRO A 496 -3.51 17.80 -8.53
C PRO A 496 -4.15 16.41 -8.40
N GLN A 497 -3.65 15.61 -7.46
CA GLN A 497 -4.15 14.25 -7.25
C GLN A 497 -3.95 13.77 -5.82
N PRO A 498 -4.76 12.78 -5.40
CA PRO A 498 -4.54 12.13 -4.12
C PRO A 498 -3.15 11.47 -4.08
N LYS A 499 -2.40 11.72 -3.02
CA LYS A 499 -1.05 11.15 -2.87
C LYS A 499 -0.68 10.89 -1.42
N TRP A 500 0.21 9.93 -1.26
CA TRP A 500 0.77 9.56 0.03
C TRP A 500 2.09 10.29 0.31
N ARG A 501 2.26 10.74 1.55
CA ARG A 501 3.51 11.26 2.09
C ARG A 501 3.88 10.49 3.35
N GLN A 502 5.14 10.14 3.50
CA GLN A 502 5.65 9.55 4.75
C GLN A 502 5.88 10.66 5.77
N VAL A 503 5.41 10.46 7.00
CA VAL A 503 5.73 11.34 8.12
C VAL A 503 7.02 10.84 8.77
N LEU A 504 8.08 11.62 8.63
CA LEU A 504 9.38 11.38 9.25
C LEU A 504 9.31 11.84 10.70
N THR A 505 9.44 10.87 11.60
CA THR A 505 9.47 11.10 13.05
C THR A 505 10.79 10.60 13.62
N GLN A 506 11.38 11.36 14.53
CA GLN A 506 12.61 10.94 15.19
C GLN A 506 12.28 9.93 16.30
N GLY A 507 11.30 10.26 17.15
CA GLY A 507 10.68 9.34 18.10
C GLY A 507 9.35 8.78 17.57
N PHE A 508 9.04 7.53 17.89
CA PHE A 508 7.79 6.89 17.47
C PHE A 508 7.26 5.91 18.53
N PRO A 509 5.93 5.73 18.63
CA PRO A 509 5.34 4.65 19.40
C PRO A 509 5.88 3.32 18.87
N THR A 510 6.23 2.39 19.75
CA THR A 510 6.84 1.12 19.29
C THR A 510 5.96 0.34 18.29
N TYR A 511 6.59 -0.54 17.51
CA TYR A 511 5.96 -1.47 16.55
C TYR A 511 4.74 -2.14 17.15
N ARG A 512 3.60 -1.95 16.49
CA ARG A 512 2.33 -2.49 16.94
C ARG A 512 1.33 -2.56 15.80
N CYS A 513 0.43 -3.52 15.91
CA CYS A 513 -0.79 -3.59 15.13
C CYS A 513 -2.01 -3.35 16.02
N GLN A 514 -3.17 -3.19 15.39
CA GLN A 514 -4.46 -2.97 16.04
C GLN A 514 -4.47 -1.79 17.02
N ALA A 515 -3.56 -0.84 16.84
CA ALA A 515 -3.65 0.45 17.49
C ALA A 515 -4.76 1.27 16.85
N GLN A 516 -5.17 2.33 17.52
CA GLN A 516 -6.25 3.18 17.06
C GLN A 516 -5.79 4.62 16.91
N LEU A 517 -6.17 5.25 15.82
CA LEU A 517 -6.00 6.68 15.62
C LEU A 517 -7.35 7.37 15.75
N HIS A 518 -7.37 8.46 16.51
CA HIS A 518 -8.53 9.32 16.70
C HIS A 518 -8.13 10.75 16.42
N THR A 519 -8.93 11.46 15.61
CA THR A 519 -8.80 12.90 15.46
C THR A 519 -9.85 13.58 16.31
N ASP A 520 -9.42 14.51 17.15
CA ASP A 520 -10.30 15.50 17.75
C ASP A 520 -10.68 16.52 16.68
N THR A 521 -11.93 16.48 16.23
CA THR A 521 -12.45 17.33 15.15
C THR A 521 -12.51 18.82 15.54
N ALA A 522 -12.56 19.15 16.83
CA ALA A 522 -12.58 20.52 17.29
C ALA A 522 -11.19 21.18 17.23
N THR A 523 -10.13 20.43 17.56
CA THR A 523 -8.76 20.97 17.61
C THR A 523 -7.88 20.54 16.44
N GLY A 524 -8.27 19.49 15.70
CA GLY A 524 -7.45 18.85 14.68
C GLY A 524 -6.33 17.98 15.23
N ARG A 525 -6.24 17.79 16.56
CA ARG A 525 -5.20 16.93 17.16
C ARG A 525 -5.50 15.46 16.89
N THR A 526 -4.45 14.71 16.58
CA THR A 526 -4.54 13.27 16.33
C THR A 526 -3.86 12.49 17.44
N TYR A 527 -4.55 11.48 17.97
CA TYR A 527 -4.08 10.65 19.07
C TYR A 527 -4.02 9.19 18.67
N LEU A 528 -2.98 8.49 19.11
CA LEU A 528 -2.83 7.05 19.02
C LEU A 528 -3.09 6.41 20.38
N PHE A 529 -3.88 5.35 20.41
CA PHE A 529 -4.10 4.53 21.60
C PHE A 529 -3.92 3.03 21.30
N GLY A 530 -3.38 2.31 22.28
CA GLY A 530 -3.50 0.86 22.31
C GLY A 530 -2.58 0.12 21.33
N GLY A 531 -3.06 -1.04 20.88
CA GLY A 531 -2.35 -1.96 20.00
C GLY A 531 -1.49 -2.98 20.74
N PHE A 532 -0.91 -3.91 20.00
CA PHE A 532 -0.02 -4.92 20.56
C PHE A 532 1.09 -5.33 19.59
N THR A 533 2.07 -6.05 20.11
CA THR A 533 3.06 -6.77 19.30
C THR A 533 3.39 -8.11 19.95
N ASN A 534 3.79 -9.11 19.15
CA ASN A 534 4.28 -10.37 19.69
C ASN A 534 5.67 -10.18 20.31
N THR A 535 5.93 -10.83 21.44
CA THR A 535 7.19 -10.73 22.18
C THR A 535 8.36 -11.41 21.50
N ASP A 536 8.15 -12.01 20.33
CA ASP A 536 9.24 -12.56 19.51
C ASP A 536 9.84 -11.43 18.66
N TYR A 537 9.02 -10.42 18.36
CA TYR A 537 9.44 -9.19 17.70
C TYR A 537 10.14 -8.21 18.66
N VAL A 538 9.98 -8.42 19.96
CA VAL A 538 10.57 -7.60 21.03
C VAL A 538 11.58 -8.44 21.78
N PRO A 539 12.81 -7.98 22.05
CA PRO A 539 13.71 -8.74 22.93
C PRO A 539 13.04 -9.04 24.28
N SER A 540 12.67 -10.30 24.51
CA SER A 540 11.98 -10.74 25.74
C SER A 540 12.81 -11.79 26.46
N ARG A 541 12.77 -11.75 27.80
CA ARG A 541 13.46 -12.73 28.65
C ARG A 541 12.54 -13.94 28.84
N GLY A 542 12.45 -14.80 27.83
CA GLY A 542 11.69 -16.04 27.91
C GLY A 542 11.50 -16.71 26.55
N SER A 543 11.41 -18.04 26.54
CA SER A 543 11.12 -18.83 25.33
C SER A 543 9.63 -18.93 25.00
N ARG A 544 8.75 -18.33 25.82
CA ARG A 544 7.30 -18.38 25.62
C ARG A 544 6.86 -17.24 24.71
N LEU A 545 6.15 -17.60 23.64
CA LEU A 545 5.40 -16.68 22.79
C LEU A 545 4.38 -15.96 23.68
N ASN A 546 4.62 -14.68 23.93
CA ASN A 546 3.69 -13.81 24.64
C ASN A 546 3.26 -12.67 23.71
N THR A 547 2.14 -12.05 24.03
CA THR A 547 1.69 -10.83 23.38
C THR A 547 1.89 -9.66 24.34
N ARG A 548 2.50 -8.57 23.87
CA ARG A 548 2.62 -7.32 24.63
C ARG A 548 1.60 -6.32 24.11
N SER A 549 0.53 -6.13 24.86
CA SER A 549 -0.42 -5.03 24.64
C SER A 549 0.12 -3.72 25.21
N PHE A 550 -0.27 -2.61 24.57
CA PHE A 550 0.05 -1.26 25.01
C PHE A 550 -1.22 -0.57 25.50
N GLY A 551 -1.10 0.20 26.58
CA GLY A 551 -2.17 1.06 27.10
C GLY A 551 -1.75 2.53 27.13
N ASP A 552 -0.75 2.91 26.34
CA ASP A 552 -0.28 4.29 26.27
C ASP A 552 -1.03 5.11 25.21
N VAL A 553 -1.07 6.42 25.44
CA VAL A 553 -1.59 7.40 24.48
C VAL A 553 -0.45 8.26 23.96
N TRP A 554 -0.48 8.53 22.67
CA TRP A 554 0.45 9.41 21.99
C TRP A 554 -0.30 10.45 21.19
N GLN A 555 0.23 11.67 21.13
CA GLN A 555 -0.25 12.73 20.25
C GLN A 555 0.68 12.82 19.04
N LEU A 556 0.12 12.80 17.83
CA LEU A 556 0.84 13.13 16.60
C LEU A 556 0.82 14.65 16.39
N ARG A 557 1.97 15.21 16.07
CA ARG A 557 2.18 16.60 15.67
C ARG A 557 2.84 16.62 14.30
N LEU A 558 2.35 17.45 13.39
CA LEU A 558 2.77 17.50 12.00
C LEU A 558 3.22 18.90 11.61
N ASP A 559 4.36 19.01 10.94
CA ASP A 559 4.94 20.26 10.46
C ASP A 559 4.20 20.77 9.20
N VAL A 560 2.92 21.06 9.38
CA VAL A 560 1.97 21.62 8.41
C VAL A 560 1.01 22.56 9.14
N PRO A 561 0.37 23.52 8.44
CA PRO A 561 -0.65 24.36 9.03
C PRO A 561 -1.74 23.54 9.73
N GLY A 562 -2.03 23.87 11.00
CA GLY A 562 -3.02 23.14 11.82
C GLY A 562 -2.51 21.82 12.44
N GLY A 563 -1.25 21.44 12.21
CA GLY A 563 -0.68 20.17 12.69
C GLY A 563 -0.13 20.18 14.13
N ASP A 564 -0.30 21.27 14.90
CA ASP A 564 0.16 21.40 16.30
C ASP A 564 1.67 21.12 16.49
N PHE A 565 2.51 21.53 15.53
CA PHE A 565 3.97 21.34 15.56
C PHE A 565 4.72 22.39 16.40
N GLU A 566 4.05 23.48 16.74
CA GLU A 566 4.63 24.54 17.55
C GLU A 566 5.09 24.00 18.92
N GLY A 567 6.31 24.34 19.31
CA GLY A 567 6.91 23.90 20.59
C GLY A 567 7.40 22.45 20.62
N VAL A 568 7.54 21.77 19.48
CA VAL A 568 8.27 20.48 19.39
C VAL A 568 9.78 20.72 19.56
N ASP A 569 10.38 20.11 20.57
CA ASP A 569 11.83 20.11 20.80
C ASP A 569 12.48 18.95 20.02
N LEU A 570 12.95 19.26 18.81
CA LEU A 570 13.59 18.28 17.92
C LEU A 570 14.91 17.75 18.48
N ASP A 571 15.64 18.52 19.29
CA ASP A 571 16.90 18.06 19.87
C ASP A 571 16.65 17.03 20.98
N GLU A 572 15.62 17.25 21.79
CA GLU A 572 15.16 16.25 22.76
C GLU A 572 14.61 14.99 22.07
N GLU A 573 13.84 15.13 20.98
CA GLU A 573 13.38 13.98 20.21
C GLU A 573 14.55 13.19 19.62
N ALA A 574 15.52 13.84 18.99
CA ALA A 574 16.69 13.18 18.42
C ALA A 574 17.50 12.45 19.51
N ARG A 575 17.60 13.04 20.71
CA ARG A 575 18.28 12.44 21.86
C ARG A 575 17.54 11.21 22.38
N THR A 576 16.21 11.27 22.50
CA THR A 576 15.39 10.16 23.01
C THR A 576 15.21 9.05 21.97
N ALA A 577 15.14 9.39 20.67
CA ALA A 577 15.10 8.47 19.54
C ALA A 577 16.28 7.49 19.52
N LYS A 578 17.48 7.94 19.93
CA LYS A 578 18.67 7.08 20.04
C LYS A 578 18.52 5.94 21.04
N ALA A 579 17.67 6.10 22.07
CA ALA A 579 17.33 5.00 22.98
C ALA A 579 16.47 3.92 22.29
N GLY A 580 15.87 4.27 21.16
CA GLY A 580 14.93 3.46 20.41
C GLY A 580 13.60 3.25 21.15
N PRO A 581 12.62 2.61 20.49
CA PRO A 581 11.29 2.40 21.06
C PRO A 581 11.28 1.46 22.28
N TRP A 582 12.41 0.78 22.54
CA TRP A 582 12.59 -0.17 23.64
C TRP A 582 13.43 0.38 24.80
N GLN A 583 13.78 1.68 24.77
CA GLN A 583 14.59 2.35 25.80
C GLN A 583 15.86 1.57 26.15
N ARG A 584 16.66 1.23 25.14
CA ARG A 584 17.95 0.55 25.36
C ARG A 584 18.87 1.43 26.20
N CYS A 585 19.65 0.83 27.12
CA CYS A 585 20.59 1.62 27.92
C CYS A 585 21.60 2.31 26.97
N PHE A 586 21.79 3.62 27.11
CA PHE A 586 22.75 4.41 26.31
C PHE A 586 24.19 3.89 26.40
N THR A 587 24.55 3.21 27.49
CA THR A 587 25.92 2.73 27.73
C THR A 587 26.15 1.31 27.19
N CYS A 588 25.21 0.37 27.38
CA CYS A 588 25.42 -1.03 27.00
C CYS A 588 24.59 -1.53 25.81
N GLY A 589 23.58 -0.77 25.36
CA GLY A 589 22.71 -1.17 24.25
C GLY A 589 21.73 -2.30 24.54
N ASP A 590 21.69 -2.83 25.77
CA ASP A 590 20.73 -3.86 26.19
C ASP A 590 19.31 -3.30 26.22
N ALA A 591 18.35 -4.09 25.71
CA ALA A 591 16.92 -3.80 25.80
C ALA A 591 16.35 -4.32 27.12
N GLY A 592 15.59 -3.48 27.84
CA GLY A 592 14.94 -3.86 29.10
C GLY A 592 14.20 -2.69 29.76
N MET A 593 13.50 -2.95 30.86
CA MET A 593 12.72 -1.95 31.62
C MET A 593 13.55 -0.84 32.32
N TRP A 594 14.85 -0.76 32.07
CA TRP A 594 15.76 0.03 32.91
C TRP A 594 15.96 1.45 32.37
N LYS A 595 15.66 2.46 33.21
CA LYS A 595 15.85 3.88 32.87
C LYS A 595 17.30 4.38 32.95
N LYS A 596 18.27 3.56 33.38
CA LYS A 596 19.72 3.84 33.36
C LYS A 596 20.43 2.60 33.91
N CYS A 597 21.40 2.06 33.18
CA CYS A 597 22.42 1.24 33.80
C CYS A 597 23.39 2.22 34.48
N SER A 598 23.49 2.21 35.82
CA SER A 598 24.15 3.22 36.65
C SER A 598 25.68 3.31 36.48
N GLY A 599 26.24 2.87 35.35
CA GLY A 599 27.68 2.76 35.12
C GLY A 599 28.39 1.66 35.92
N THR A 600 27.72 1.04 36.90
CA THR A 600 28.35 0.11 37.86
C THR A 600 28.04 -1.36 37.62
N HIS A 601 27.05 -1.71 36.79
CA HIS A 601 26.77 -3.10 36.49
C HIS A 601 27.61 -3.60 35.32
N LYS A 602 28.58 -4.48 35.64
CA LYS A 602 29.01 -5.53 34.72
C LYS A 602 27.74 -6.25 34.26
N CYS A 603 27.19 -5.92 33.09
CA CYS A 603 26.27 -6.78 32.37
C CYS A 603 27.04 -8.09 32.15
N LYS A 604 26.92 -9.04 33.09
CA LYS A 604 27.45 -10.38 32.89
C LYS A 604 26.73 -10.90 31.66
N LYS A 605 27.46 -10.96 30.55
CA LYS A 605 27.15 -11.82 29.42
C LYS A 605 27.08 -13.23 30.00
N ASN A 606 25.91 -13.64 30.49
CA ASN A 606 25.65 -15.04 30.71
C ASN A 606 25.46 -15.64 29.32
N VAL A 607 26.60 -15.96 28.71
CA VAL A 607 26.68 -16.98 27.67
C VAL A 607 26.38 -18.29 28.38
N LYS A 608 25.17 -18.79 28.19
CA LYS A 608 24.86 -20.22 28.21
C LYS A 608 23.99 -20.50 27.01
#